data_AF-A0A4Q6AA83-F1
#
_entry.id   AF-A0A4Q6AA83-F1
#
_cell.length_a   1.000
_cell.length_b   1.000
_cell.length_c   1.000
_cell.angle_alpha   90.00
_cell.angle_beta   90.00
_cell.angle_gamma   90.00
#
_symmetry.space_group_name_H-M   'P 1'
#
loop_
_entity.id
_entity.type
_entity.pdbx_description
1 polymer ?
#
loop_
_entity_poly.entity_id
_entity_poly.type
_entity_poly.pdbx_seq_one_letter_code
_entity_poly.pdbx_strand_id
1 'polypeptide(L)'
;MIKFILPASTIVDRIVPKNAFDAYTNNAQKKKMSSLVEKIRWAHKLSLETLNLPGNAIRELEIIEVTLRGDGDIHPVLDVIDRAIPYPILFILEGPAGSSLRLAAKHPSPASEDNAVIDWVFTTSWQAEGPQFALRLERNLDQVHFEACKNISGTTKPHADLPALINYMRTRTEIDKKIQRIRQEMGKDIQFNRKVALNIALKKAQDMLGELEKG
;
A
#
# COMPACT_ATOMS: atom_id res chain seq x y z
N MET A 1 8.65 -4.73 -15.61
CA MET A 1 9.50 -4.36 -14.47
C MET A 1 9.50 -2.86 -14.32
N ILE A 2 8.96 -2.38 -13.20
CA ILE A 2 8.95 -0.96 -12.85
C ILE A 2 10.40 -0.53 -12.64
N LYS A 3 10.90 0.38 -13.47
CA LYS A 3 12.28 0.87 -13.35
C LYS A 3 12.30 2.16 -12.55
N PHE A 4 12.94 2.10 -11.39
CA PHE A 4 13.28 3.28 -10.61
C PHE A 4 14.61 3.84 -11.10
N ILE A 5 14.63 5.14 -11.39
CA ILE A 5 15.87 5.87 -11.63
C ILE A 5 16.29 6.45 -10.28
N LEU A 6 17.08 5.69 -9.52
CA LEU A 6 17.61 6.09 -8.21
C LEU A 6 19.14 6.15 -8.25
N PRO A 7 19.78 6.98 -7.41
CA PRO A 7 21.23 7.03 -7.30
C PRO A 7 21.82 5.66 -6.94
N ALA A 8 23.00 5.34 -7.49
CA ALA A 8 23.69 4.07 -7.24
C ALA A 8 24.00 3.84 -5.75
N SER A 9 24.17 4.91 -4.97
CA SER A 9 24.37 4.85 -3.51
C SER A 9 23.19 4.26 -2.73
N THR A 10 22.01 4.15 -3.34
CA THR A 10 20.83 3.53 -2.72
C THR A 10 20.77 2.02 -2.93
N ILE A 11 21.58 1.47 -3.84
CA ILE A 11 21.49 0.06 -4.24
C ILE A 11 21.97 -0.83 -3.09
N VAL A 12 21.12 -1.78 -2.70
CA VAL A 12 21.47 -2.84 -1.75
C VAL A 12 21.65 -4.17 -2.49
N ASP A 13 20.76 -4.46 -3.45
CA ASP A 13 20.76 -5.64 -4.32
C ASP A 13 21.00 -6.98 -3.59
N ARG A 14 20.23 -7.23 -2.53
CA ARG A 14 20.36 -8.44 -1.69
C ARG A 14 19.12 -9.32 -1.78
N ILE A 15 19.33 -10.63 -1.94
CA ILE A 15 18.24 -11.61 -1.77
C ILE A 15 17.91 -11.78 -0.29
N VAL A 16 16.64 -11.59 0.06
CA VAL A 16 16.14 -11.83 1.40
C VAL A 16 15.55 -13.24 1.46
N PRO A 17 16.14 -14.17 2.21
CA PRO A 17 15.62 -15.53 2.27
C PRO A 17 14.29 -15.55 3.03
N LYS A 18 13.34 -16.38 2.60
CA LYS A 18 11.97 -16.41 3.17
C LYS A 18 11.96 -16.75 4.66
N ASN A 19 12.93 -17.54 5.12
CA ASN A 19 13.07 -17.92 6.52
C ASN A 19 13.53 -16.76 7.43
N ALA A 20 13.99 -15.63 6.87
CA ALA A 20 14.28 -14.42 7.64
C ALA A 20 13.04 -13.90 8.39
N PHE A 21 11.84 -14.27 7.94
CA PHE A 21 10.57 -13.85 8.53
C PHE A 21 9.94 -14.91 9.43
N ASP A 22 10.60 -16.06 9.68
CA ASP A 22 9.99 -17.19 10.38
C ASP A 22 9.44 -16.80 11.77
N ALA A 23 10.18 -15.97 12.53
CA ALA A 23 9.77 -15.47 13.84
C ALA A 23 8.50 -14.58 13.83
N TYR A 24 8.13 -14.06 12.66
CA TYR A 24 6.96 -13.18 12.46
C TYR A 24 5.78 -13.89 11.80
N THR A 25 5.93 -15.16 11.42
CA THR A 25 4.92 -15.95 10.71
C THR A 25 4.23 -16.97 11.60
N ASN A 26 2.94 -17.22 11.34
CA ASN A 26 2.29 -18.47 11.72
C ASN A 26 2.41 -19.53 10.59
N ASN A 27 1.99 -20.77 10.87
CA ASN A 27 2.07 -21.89 9.91
C ASN A 27 1.37 -21.59 8.56
N ALA A 28 0.22 -20.90 8.58
CA ALA A 28 -0.51 -20.55 7.37
C ALA A 28 0.25 -19.50 6.53
N GLN A 29 0.81 -18.47 7.18
CA GLN A 29 1.63 -17.44 6.53
C GLN A 29 2.93 -18.02 5.99
N LYS A 30 3.60 -18.91 6.73
CA LYS A 30 4.82 -19.60 6.27
C LYS A 30 4.55 -20.47 5.03
N LYS A 31 3.43 -21.20 5.02
CA LYS A 31 2.98 -21.95 3.85
C LYS A 31 2.69 -21.03 2.66
N LYS A 32 1.98 -19.93 2.89
CA LYS A 32 1.62 -18.94 1.86
C LYS A 32 2.85 -18.25 1.26
N MET A 33 3.81 -17.85 2.10
CA MET A 33 5.11 -17.32 1.69
C MET A 33 5.85 -18.33 0.78
N SER A 34 5.89 -19.60 1.19
CA SER A 34 6.58 -20.65 0.44
C SER A 34 5.94 -20.93 -0.92
N SER A 35 4.60 -20.93 -0.97
CA SER A 35 3.84 -21.27 -2.18
C SER A 35 3.67 -20.10 -3.16
N LEU A 36 3.50 -18.87 -2.68
CA LEU A 36 3.22 -17.71 -3.54
C LEU A 36 4.49 -16.96 -3.94
N VAL A 37 5.44 -16.82 -3.02
CA VAL A 37 6.64 -16.03 -3.29
C VAL A 37 7.66 -16.89 -4.01
N GLU A 38 8.16 -16.41 -5.13
CA GLU A 38 9.32 -16.97 -5.79
C GLU A 38 10.59 -16.43 -5.13
N LYS A 39 10.72 -15.10 -5.13
CA LYS A 39 11.93 -14.36 -4.74
C LYS A 39 11.55 -13.07 -4.01
N ILE A 40 12.35 -12.72 -3.00
CA ILE A 40 12.32 -11.42 -2.32
C ILE A 40 13.69 -10.79 -2.51
N ARG A 41 13.73 -9.58 -3.05
CA ARG A 41 14.98 -8.82 -3.26
C ARG A 41 14.86 -7.46 -2.58
N TRP A 42 15.77 -7.17 -1.68
CA TRP A 42 15.97 -5.83 -1.16
C TRP A 42 16.77 -5.05 -2.19
N ALA A 43 16.06 -4.23 -2.97
CA ALA A 43 16.62 -3.55 -4.12
C ALA A 43 17.35 -2.28 -3.69
N HIS A 44 16.69 -1.43 -2.90
CA HIS A 44 17.23 -0.15 -2.47
C HIS A 44 16.93 0.17 -1.00
N LYS A 45 17.82 0.95 -0.40
CA LYS A 45 17.66 1.63 0.88
C LYS A 45 17.76 3.14 0.65
N LEU A 46 16.81 3.89 1.20
CA LEU A 46 16.75 5.35 1.13
C LEU A 46 16.86 5.91 2.54
N SER A 47 18.02 6.43 2.87
CA SER A 47 18.38 7.02 4.17
C SER A 47 19.24 8.26 3.99
N LEU A 48 19.49 8.98 5.09
CA LEU A 48 20.44 10.09 5.11
C LEU A 48 21.81 9.68 4.53
N GLU A 49 22.31 8.49 4.84
CA GLU A 49 23.62 8.02 4.37
C GLU A 49 23.64 7.75 2.85
N THR A 50 22.55 7.21 2.31
CA THR A 50 22.48 6.83 0.88
C THR A 50 22.11 7.98 -0.06
N LEU A 51 21.39 8.98 0.43
CA LEU A 51 20.84 10.08 -0.38
C LEU A 51 21.26 11.48 0.07
N ASN A 52 21.87 11.61 1.24
CA ASN A 52 22.07 12.91 1.91
C ASN A 52 20.76 13.71 2.06
N LEU A 53 19.62 13.01 2.13
CA LEU A 53 18.31 13.60 2.43
C LEU A 53 17.99 13.37 3.91
N PRO A 54 17.75 14.44 4.69
CA PRO A 54 17.36 14.28 6.08
C PRO A 54 15.94 13.71 6.17
N GLY A 55 15.57 13.26 7.35
CA GLY A 55 14.20 12.87 7.67
C GLY A 55 13.94 13.06 9.16
N ASN A 56 12.70 13.41 9.50
CA ASN A 56 12.27 13.66 10.87
C ASN A 56 11.58 12.41 11.43
N ALA A 57 10.38 12.10 10.93
CA ALA A 57 9.66 10.87 11.29
C ALA A 57 10.16 9.68 10.44
N ILE A 58 10.48 9.92 9.17
CA ILE A 58 11.00 8.89 8.27
C ILE A 58 12.52 8.91 8.26
N ARG A 59 13.15 8.00 9.00
CA ARG A 59 14.62 7.87 9.01
C ARG A 59 15.16 7.12 7.81
N GLU A 60 14.44 6.08 7.40
CA GLU A 60 14.80 5.20 6.29
C GLU A 60 13.52 4.77 5.56
N LEU A 61 13.62 4.50 4.26
CA LEU A 61 12.57 3.89 3.43
C LEU A 61 13.19 2.78 2.60
N GLU A 62 12.57 1.60 2.64
CA GLU A 62 13.07 0.43 1.94
C GLU A 62 12.31 0.18 0.64
N ILE A 63 13.00 -0.28 -0.39
CA ILE A 63 12.38 -0.76 -1.62
C ILE A 63 12.64 -2.25 -1.75
N ILE A 64 11.57 -3.04 -1.66
CA ILE A 64 11.63 -4.50 -1.72
C ILE A 64 10.82 -4.98 -2.91
N GLU A 65 11.48 -5.73 -3.78
CA GLU A 65 10.84 -6.42 -4.89
C GLU A 65 10.42 -7.82 -4.47
N VAL A 66 9.18 -8.19 -4.81
CA VAL A 66 8.62 -9.51 -4.54
C VAL A 66 8.11 -10.09 -5.85
N THR A 67 8.77 -11.14 -6.32
CA THR A 67 8.34 -11.92 -7.48
C THR A 67 7.43 -13.05 -7.01
N LEU A 68 6.25 -13.16 -7.62
CA LEU A 68 5.22 -14.16 -7.31
C LEU A 68 5.22 -15.28 -8.35
N ARG A 69 5.04 -16.51 -7.88
CA ARG A 69 4.95 -17.71 -8.72
C ARG A 69 3.64 -17.82 -9.49
N GLY A 70 2.59 -17.18 -9.00
CA GLY A 70 1.22 -17.44 -9.41
C GLY A 70 0.25 -16.41 -8.85
N ASP A 71 -1.00 -16.56 -9.21
CA ASP A 71 -2.08 -15.75 -8.64
C ASP A 71 -2.38 -16.19 -7.20
N GLY A 72 -2.64 -15.22 -6.35
CA GLY A 72 -2.97 -15.47 -4.96
C GLY A 72 -2.94 -14.20 -4.14
N ASP A 73 -3.66 -14.22 -3.02
CA ASP A 73 -3.64 -13.11 -2.09
C ASP A 73 -2.30 -13.05 -1.34
N ILE A 74 -1.43 -12.15 -1.77
CA ILE A 74 -0.11 -11.91 -1.20
C ILE A 74 -0.16 -11.02 0.06
N HIS A 75 -1.27 -10.34 0.35
CA HIS A 75 -1.33 -9.34 1.41
C HIS A 75 -0.92 -9.87 2.80
N PRO A 76 -1.33 -11.08 3.24
CA PRO A 76 -0.92 -11.61 4.53
C PRO A 76 0.58 -11.87 4.67
N VAL A 77 1.29 -12.04 3.54
CA VAL A 77 2.75 -12.18 3.50
C VAL A 77 3.41 -10.80 3.59
N LEU A 78 2.90 -9.82 2.86
CA LEU A 78 3.41 -8.45 2.93
C LEU A 78 3.21 -7.85 4.32
N ASP A 79 2.10 -8.15 4.99
CA ASP A 79 1.84 -7.74 6.38
C ASP A 79 2.88 -8.30 7.37
N VAL A 80 3.40 -9.50 7.11
CA VAL A 80 4.48 -10.10 7.91
C VAL A 80 5.77 -9.33 7.70
N ILE A 81 6.13 -9.07 6.44
CA ILE A 81 7.37 -8.36 6.10
C ILE A 81 7.30 -6.92 6.64
N ASP A 82 6.14 -6.27 6.52
CA ASP A 82 5.88 -4.94 7.09
C ASP A 82 6.05 -4.89 8.61
N ARG A 83 5.73 -5.98 9.32
CA ARG A 83 5.90 -6.07 10.78
C ARG A 83 7.34 -6.38 11.18
N ALA A 84 8.05 -7.15 10.36
CA ALA A 84 9.43 -7.56 10.63
C ALA A 84 10.44 -6.41 10.46
N ILE A 85 10.08 -5.37 9.70
CA ILE A 85 10.95 -4.24 9.40
C ILE A 85 10.26 -2.95 9.88
N PRO A 86 10.89 -2.17 10.80
CA PRO A 86 10.26 -1.01 11.43
C PRO A 86 10.09 0.18 10.48
N TYR A 87 10.84 0.21 9.38
CA TYR A 87 10.79 1.29 8.39
C TYR A 87 9.65 1.09 7.37
N PRO A 88 9.15 2.17 6.75
CA PRO A 88 8.26 2.05 5.59
C PRO A 88 8.90 1.26 4.46
N ILE A 89 8.11 0.41 3.82
CA ILE A 89 8.55 -0.44 2.71
C ILE A 89 7.69 -0.15 1.50
N LEU A 90 8.31 0.29 0.42
CA LEU A 90 7.72 0.28 -0.91
C LEU A 90 7.94 -1.11 -1.52
N PHE A 91 6.87 -1.90 -1.56
CA PHE A 91 6.85 -3.16 -2.27
C PHE A 91 6.59 -2.95 -3.76
N ILE A 92 7.45 -3.55 -4.57
CA ILE A 92 7.26 -3.74 -5.99
C ILE A 92 6.87 -5.20 -6.21
N LEU A 93 5.62 -5.44 -6.54
CA LEU A 93 5.07 -6.77 -6.74
C LEU A 93 5.10 -7.09 -8.23
N GLU A 94 5.63 -8.27 -8.57
CA GLU A 94 5.63 -8.80 -9.93
C GLU A 94 5.04 -10.20 -9.93
N GLY A 95 4.13 -10.48 -10.84
CA GLY A 95 3.50 -11.79 -10.97
C GLY A 95 2.84 -11.99 -12.33
N PRO A 96 2.08 -13.08 -12.54
CA PRO A 96 1.46 -13.38 -13.82
C PRO A 96 0.48 -12.30 -14.31
N ALA A 97 -0.21 -11.63 -13.40
CA ALA A 97 -1.13 -10.53 -13.69
C ALA A 97 -0.44 -9.18 -14.01
N GLY A 98 0.90 -9.13 -14.01
CA GLY A 98 1.69 -7.92 -14.21
C GLY A 98 2.34 -7.42 -12.92
N SER A 99 2.27 -6.11 -12.67
CA SER A 99 2.87 -5.48 -11.49
C SER A 99 1.89 -4.65 -10.68
N SER A 100 2.17 -4.54 -9.38
CA SER A 100 1.44 -3.70 -8.43
C SER A 100 2.43 -3.09 -7.43
N LEU A 101 2.09 -1.93 -6.87
CA LEU A 101 2.85 -1.29 -5.81
C LEU A 101 2.06 -1.33 -4.52
N ARG A 102 2.76 -1.52 -3.40
CA ARG A 102 2.19 -1.38 -2.06
C ARG A 102 3.14 -0.59 -1.17
N LEU A 103 2.59 0.32 -0.37
CA LEU A 103 3.33 1.06 0.66
C LEU A 103 2.44 1.22 1.89
N ALA A 104 2.95 0.81 3.05
CA ALA A 104 2.29 1.01 4.33
C ALA A 104 2.78 2.30 4.97
N ALA A 105 1.86 3.19 5.34
CA ALA A 105 2.14 4.27 6.27
C ALA A 105 2.19 3.70 7.69
N LYS A 106 3.28 3.97 8.40
CA LYS A 106 3.52 3.46 9.75
C LYS A 106 4.03 4.56 10.66
N HIS A 107 3.77 4.43 11.95
CA HIS A 107 4.41 5.21 13.00
C HIS A 107 5.04 4.28 14.04
N PRO A 108 6.08 4.73 14.77
CA PRO A 108 6.63 3.97 15.89
C PRO A 108 5.55 3.66 16.93
N SER A 109 5.52 2.43 17.43
CA SER A 109 4.59 2.04 18.48
C SER A 109 4.92 2.79 19.77
N PRO A 110 3.94 3.40 20.46
CA PRO A 110 4.15 4.00 21.77
C PRO A 110 4.65 3.00 22.83
N ALA A 111 4.44 1.69 22.59
CA ALA A 111 4.80 0.63 23.52
C ALA A 111 6.20 0.05 23.30
N SER A 112 6.83 0.28 22.13
CA SER A 112 8.14 -0.27 21.78
C SER A 112 8.69 0.42 20.53
N GLU A 113 9.90 0.98 20.63
CA GLU A 113 10.56 1.67 19.51
C GLU A 113 10.93 0.73 18.34
N ASP A 114 11.10 -0.56 18.62
CA ASP A 114 11.43 -1.59 17.61
C ASP A 114 10.20 -2.07 16.82
N ASN A 115 8.99 -1.67 17.24
CA ASN A 115 7.75 -2.07 16.59
C ASN A 115 7.07 -0.86 15.96
N ALA A 116 6.56 -1.01 14.74
CA ALA A 116 5.77 0.01 14.06
C ALA A 116 4.29 -0.41 13.98
N VAL A 117 3.39 0.55 14.12
CA VAL A 117 1.95 0.38 13.92
C VAL A 117 1.61 0.86 12.50
N ILE A 118 0.88 0.04 11.74
CA ILE A 118 0.41 0.40 10.39
C ILE A 118 -0.88 1.23 10.51
N ASP A 119 -0.84 2.47 10.04
CA ASP A 119 -2.00 3.37 10.01
C ASP A 119 -2.90 3.13 8.80
N TRP A 120 -2.26 2.86 7.66
CA TRP A 120 -2.92 2.65 6.38
C TRP A 120 -2.00 1.92 5.41
N VAL A 121 -2.60 1.15 4.51
CA VAL A 121 -1.89 0.48 3.41
C VAL A 121 -2.40 1.05 2.09
N PHE A 122 -1.49 1.65 1.33
CA PHE A 122 -1.74 2.09 -0.03
C PHE A 122 -1.36 0.96 -0.99
N THR A 123 -2.20 0.69 -1.99
CA THR A 123 -1.93 -0.33 -3.00
C THR A 123 -2.53 0.08 -4.34
N THR A 124 -1.76 -0.09 -5.42
CA THR A 124 -2.29 0.06 -6.78
C THR A 124 -2.98 -1.22 -7.24
N SER A 125 -3.97 -1.10 -8.12
CA SER A 125 -4.43 -2.25 -8.91
C SER A 125 -3.27 -2.89 -9.68
N TRP A 126 -3.40 -4.19 -9.97
CA TRP A 126 -2.48 -4.91 -10.85
C TRP A 126 -2.59 -4.37 -12.28
N GLN A 127 -1.43 -4.16 -12.91
CA GLN A 127 -1.33 -3.61 -14.27
C GLN A 127 -0.32 -4.43 -15.07
N ALA A 128 -0.70 -4.89 -16.27
CA ALA A 128 0.14 -5.73 -17.13
C ALA A 128 1.50 -5.08 -17.47
N GLU A 129 1.47 -3.78 -17.78
CA GLU A 129 2.68 -2.99 -18.08
C GLU A 129 3.35 -2.42 -16.82
N GLY A 130 2.69 -2.55 -15.67
CA GLY A 130 3.04 -1.95 -14.39
C GLY A 130 2.59 -0.50 -14.24
N PRO A 131 2.34 -0.04 -13.00
CA PRO A 131 1.96 1.33 -12.74
C PRO A 131 3.07 2.31 -13.13
N GLN A 132 2.68 3.41 -13.79
CA GLN A 132 3.57 4.54 -14.01
C GLN A 132 3.85 5.21 -12.66
N PHE A 133 5.05 5.00 -12.13
CA PHE A 133 5.43 5.48 -10.81
C PHE A 133 6.90 5.89 -10.79
N ALA A 134 7.17 7.02 -10.16
CA ALA A 134 8.51 7.52 -9.92
C ALA A 134 8.58 8.09 -8.50
N LEU A 135 9.70 7.81 -7.82
CA LEU A 135 10.01 8.44 -6.53
C LEU A 135 10.65 9.80 -6.80
N ARG A 136 10.04 10.86 -6.30
CA ARG A 136 10.59 12.20 -6.33
C ARG A 136 11.47 12.40 -5.11
N LEU A 137 12.79 12.38 -5.30
CA LEU A 137 13.78 12.52 -4.24
C LEU A 137 14.01 14.01 -3.91
N GLU A 138 13.04 14.64 -3.25
CA GLU A 138 13.06 16.07 -2.99
C GLU A 138 12.83 16.40 -1.51
N ARG A 139 13.42 17.52 -1.06
CA ARG A 139 13.28 18.12 0.28
C ARG A 139 13.81 17.27 1.43
N ASN A 140 13.15 16.16 1.76
CA ASN A 140 13.47 15.25 2.86
C ASN A 140 12.72 13.91 2.70
N LEU A 141 13.10 12.89 3.47
CA LEU A 141 12.50 11.56 3.39
C LEU A 141 11.02 11.52 3.79
N ASP A 142 10.56 12.40 4.69
CA ASP A 142 9.14 12.51 5.05
C ASP A 142 8.29 12.91 3.84
N GLN A 143 8.77 13.87 3.03
CA GLN A 143 8.10 14.30 1.81
C GLN A 143 8.16 13.20 0.75
N VAL A 144 9.30 12.53 0.57
CA VAL A 144 9.43 11.40 -0.37
C VAL A 144 8.40 10.32 -0.05
N HIS A 145 8.27 9.96 1.22
CA HIS A 145 7.30 8.98 1.70
C HIS A 145 5.85 9.44 1.48
N PHE A 146 5.55 10.70 1.81
CA PHE A 146 4.20 11.26 1.62
C PHE A 146 3.79 11.28 0.14
N GLU A 147 4.65 11.77 -0.76
CA GLU A 147 4.38 11.81 -2.20
C GLU A 147 4.26 10.40 -2.79
N ALA A 148 5.04 9.43 -2.30
CA ALA A 148 4.90 8.03 -2.69
C ALA A 148 3.52 7.48 -2.30
N CYS A 149 3.09 7.70 -1.05
CA CYS A 149 1.75 7.30 -0.58
C CYS A 149 0.64 7.94 -1.43
N LYS A 150 0.76 9.25 -1.71
CA LYS A 150 -0.19 9.99 -2.54
C LYS A 150 -0.27 9.42 -3.96
N ASN A 151 0.87 9.20 -4.62
CA ASN A 151 0.91 8.63 -5.97
C ASN A 151 0.30 7.22 -6.01
N ILE A 152 0.58 6.36 -5.03
CA ILE A 152 0.02 5.00 -4.96
C ILE A 152 -1.48 5.03 -4.67
N SER A 153 -1.96 6.02 -3.90
CA SER A 153 -3.39 6.15 -3.59
C SER A 153 -4.28 6.41 -4.81
N GLY A 154 -3.71 6.96 -5.89
CA GLY A 154 -4.41 7.33 -7.11
C GLY A 154 -5.32 8.55 -6.97
N THR A 155 -5.28 9.27 -5.84
CA THR A 155 -6.02 10.52 -5.67
C THR A 155 -5.33 11.66 -6.41
N THR A 156 -6.10 12.49 -7.10
CA THR A 156 -5.62 13.76 -7.69
C THR A 156 -5.84 14.95 -6.76
N LYS A 157 -6.58 14.75 -5.65
CA LYS A 157 -6.89 15.80 -4.70
C LYS A 157 -5.63 16.22 -3.93
N PRO A 158 -5.39 17.53 -3.75
CA PRO A 158 -4.31 17.98 -2.88
C PRO A 158 -4.62 17.64 -1.43
N HIS A 159 -3.61 17.14 -0.72
CA HIS A 159 -3.64 16.89 0.71
C HIS A 159 -2.45 17.60 1.34
N ALA A 160 -2.65 18.21 2.51
CA ALA A 160 -1.61 18.97 3.19
C ALA A 160 -0.49 18.06 3.72
N ASP A 161 -0.87 16.89 4.23
CA ASP A 161 0.04 15.93 4.87
C ASP A 161 -0.50 14.49 4.78
N LEU A 162 0.29 13.55 5.30
CA LEU A 162 -0.03 12.13 5.31
C LEU A 162 -1.30 11.80 6.14
N PRO A 163 -1.50 12.33 7.36
CA PRO A 163 -2.75 12.14 8.09
C PRO A 163 -4.01 12.59 7.32
N ALA A 164 -3.98 13.74 6.64
CA ALA A 164 -5.08 14.21 5.83
C ALA A 164 -5.38 13.28 4.65
N LEU A 165 -4.34 12.76 4.00
CA LEU A 165 -4.47 11.75 2.95
C LEU A 165 -5.07 10.45 3.49
N ILE A 166 -4.59 9.95 4.63
CA ILE A 166 -5.11 8.71 5.25
C ILE A 166 -6.58 8.86 5.61
N ASN A 167 -6.98 9.99 6.20
CA ASN A 167 -8.37 10.25 6.55
C ASN A 167 -9.27 10.28 5.31
N TYR A 168 -8.81 10.94 4.23
CA TYR A 168 -9.51 10.93 2.94
C TYR A 168 -9.68 9.50 2.40
N MET A 169 -8.62 8.69 2.38
CA MET A 169 -8.68 7.31 1.90
C MET A 169 -9.60 6.44 2.74
N ARG A 170 -9.62 6.65 4.06
CA ARG A 170 -10.53 5.96 4.98
C ARG A 170 -11.99 6.28 4.69
N THR A 171 -12.34 7.57 4.62
CA THR A 171 -13.70 8.02 4.30
C THR A 171 -14.14 7.50 2.93
N ARG A 172 -13.28 7.59 1.92
CA ARG A 172 -13.56 7.07 0.57
C ARG A 172 -13.87 5.57 0.61
N THR A 173 -13.01 4.80 1.26
CA THR A 173 -13.17 3.34 1.40
C THR A 173 -14.47 2.97 2.13
N GLU A 174 -14.87 3.72 3.15
CA GLU A 174 -16.14 3.51 3.85
C GLU A 174 -17.34 3.77 2.97
N ILE A 175 -17.31 4.84 2.15
CA ILE A 175 -18.37 5.15 1.19
C ILE A 175 -18.44 4.07 0.11
N ASP A 176 -17.30 3.64 -0.43
CA ASP A 176 -17.24 2.57 -1.43
C ASP A 176 -17.80 1.25 -0.90
N LYS A 177 -17.46 0.88 0.34
CA LYS A 177 -18.04 -0.30 1.01
C LYS A 177 -19.56 -0.18 1.17
N LYS A 178 -20.07 1.01 1.55
CA LYS A 178 -21.52 1.27 1.63
C LYS A 178 -22.17 1.09 0.25
N ILE A 179 -21.59 1.67 -0.81
CA ILE A 179 -22.09 1.53 -2.19
C ILE A 179 -22.11 0.06 -2.61
N GLN A 180 -21.03 -0.69 -2.37
CA GLN A 180 -20.95 -2.10 -2.71
C GLN A 180 -22.00 -2.93 -1.98
N ARG A 181 -22.20 -2.70 -0.68
CA ARG A 181 -23.22 -3.40 0.12
C ARG A 181 -24.62 -3.13 -0.43
N ILE A 182 -24.96 -1.87 -0.72
CA ILE A 182 -26.27 -1.51 -1.28
C ILE A 182 -26.47 -2.21 -2.64
N ARG A 183 -25.47 -2.21 -3.52
CA ARG A 183 -25.53 -2.91 -4.81
C ARG A 183 -25.74 -4.41 -4.66
N GLN A 184 -25.08 -5.05 -3.70
CA GLN A 184 -25.27 -6.47 -3.42
C GLN A 184 -26.67 -6.78 -2.88
N GLU A 185 -27.20 -5.93 -2.00
CA GLU A 185 -28.57 -6.06 -1.49
C GLU A 185 -29.61 -5.89 -2.62
N MET A 186 -29.41 -4.92 -3.52
CA MET A 186 -30.27 -4.73 -4.69
C MET A 186 -30.28 -5.93 -5.66
N GLY A 187 -29.16 -6.65 -5.80
CA GLY A 187 -29.08 -7.85 -6.64
C GLY A 187 -29.84 -9.06 -6.08
N LYS A 188 -30.18 -9.05 -4.78
CA LYS A 188 -30.88 -10.14 -4.10
C LYS A 188 -32.38 -9.90 -3.92
N ASP A 189 -32.84 -8.67 -4.10
CA ASP A 189 -34.19 -8.24 -3.71
C ASP A 189 -35.13 -8.07 -4.92
N ILE A 190 -36.36 -8.55 -4.76
CA ILE A 190 -37.41 -8.60 -5.79
C ILE A 190 -38.55 -7.60 -5.45
N GLN A 191 -38.63 -7.08 -4.21
CA GLN A 191 -39.72 -6.19 -3.81
C GLN A 191 -39.50 -4.74 -4.27
N PHE A 192 -40.45 -4.21 -5.06
CA PHE A 192 -40.38 -2.89 -5.68
C PHE A 192 -40.11 -1.74 -4.68
N ASN A 193 -40.85 -1.68 -3.58
CA ASN A 193 -40.70 -0.60 -2.58
C ASN A 193 -39.30 -0.58 -1.94
N ARG A 194 -38.73 -1.75 -1.69
CA ARG A 194 -37.38 -1.87 -1.12
C ARG A 194 -36.30 -1.50 -2.13
N LYS A 195 -36.50 -1.84 -3.41
CA LYS A 195 -35.64 -1.39 -4.51
C LYS A 195 -35.62 0.14 -4.64
N VAL A 196 -36.76 0.81 -4.49
CA VAL A 196 -36.83 2.28 -4.51
C VAL A 196 -36.03 2.88 -3.35
N ALA A 197 -36.18 2.36 -2.13
CA ALA A 197 -35.42 2.83 -0.97
C ALA A 197 -33.90 2.63 -1.14
N LEU A 198 -33.48 1.47 -1.65
CA LEU A 198 -32.07 1.18 -1.93
C LEU A 198 -31.49 2.09 -3.02
N ASN A 199 -32.26 2.42 -4.06
CA ASN A 199 -31.85 3.38 -5.08
C ASN A 199 -31.59 4.78 -4.51
N ILE A 200 -32.47 5.27 -3.61
CA ILE A 200 -32.29 6.56 -2.94
C ILE A 200 -31.01 6.55 -2.09
N ALA A 201 -30.80 5.48 -1.31
CA ALA A 201 -29.61 5.32 -0.48
C ALA A 201 -28.32 5.23 -1.32
N LEU A 202 -28.37 4.50 -2.45
CA LEU A 202 -27.27 4.39 -3.40
C LEU A 202 -26.91 5.77 -3.97
N LYS A 203 -27.92 6.53 -4.42
CA LYS A 203 -27.72 7.87 -4.97
C LYS A 203 -27.09 8.80 -3.95
N LYS A 204 -27.59 8.81 -2.70
CA LYS A 204 -27.00 9.58 -1.61
C LYS A 204 -25.53 9.23 -1.36
N ALA A 205 -25.19 7.94 -1.33
CA ALA A 205 -23.81 7.50 -1.12
C ALA A 205 -22.89 7.90 -2.29
N GLN A 206 -23.39 7.84 -3.53
CA GLN A 206 -22.67 8.31 -4.72
C GLN A 206 -22.47 9.82 -4.70
N ASP A 207 -23.46 10.59 -4.25
CA ASP A 207 -23.35 12.04 -4.12
C ASP A 207 -22.31 12.42 -3.05
N MET A 208 -22.29 11.73 -1.90
CA MET A 208 -21.24 11.89 -0.88
C MET A 208 -19.84 11.58 -1.42
N LEU A 209 -19.69 10.54 -2.24
CA LEU A 209 -18.42 10.23 -2.90
C LEU A 209 -18.00 11.37 -3.85
N GLY A 210 -18.95 11.85 -4.66
CA GLY A 210 -18.71 12.97 -5.58
C GLY A 210 -18.35 14.27 -4.87
N GLU A 211 -18.95 14.57 -3.71
CA GLU A 211 -18.57 15.72 -2.87
C GLU A 211 -17.17 15.55 -2.29
N LEU A 212 -16.83 14.36 -1.80
CA LEU A 212 -15.51 14.06 -1.26
C LEU A 212 -14.39 14.24 -2.31
N GLU A 213 -14.67 13.87 -3.56
CA GLU A 213 -13.74 14.00 -4.71
C GLU A 213 -13.67 15.43 -5.29
N LYS A 214 -14.70 16.26 -5.09
CA LYS A 214 -14.76 17.65 -5.60
C LYS A 214 -14.18 18.71 -4.66
N GLY A 215 -14.34 18.52 -3.35
CA GLY A 215 -13.74 19.43 -2.35
C GLY A 215 -12.22 19.31 -2.32
#